data_AF-E2FZN2-F1
#
_entry.id   AF-E2FZN2-F1
#
_cell.length_a   1.000
_cell.length_b   1.000
_cell.length_c   1.000
_cell.angle_alpha   90.00
_cell.angle_beta   90.00
_cell.angle_gamma   90.00
#
_symmetry.space_group_name_H-M   'P 1'
#
loop_
_entity.id
_entity.type
_entity.pdbx_description
1 polymer ?
#
loop_
_entity_poly.entity_id
_entity_poly.type
_entity_poly.pdbx_seq_one_letter_code
_entity_poly.pdbx_strand_id
1 'polypeptide(L)'
;SSCFGPAYEYVFILDTALRKKKIRQKVPITFVTPEPYIGHLGLGGVGDSNGMLESELREHDIKWITNAKTTKVEDGMMYVDEYDRNGEVIQKHELPFKHSMMLPAFKGVDCVANVEEMCNPRGFVKIDEYQRNPVYKNIFSAGVAVAIPPVEKTPVPVGAPKTGYMIESME
;
A
#
# COMPACT_ATOMS: atom_id res chain seq x y z
N SER A 1 -2.20 0.68 -3.00
CA SER A 1 -2.50 -0.23 -1.87
C SER A 1 -3.08 0.59 -0.72
N SER A 2 -3.58 -0.04 0.34
CA SER A 2 -3.96 0.63 1.59
C SER A 2 -3.31 0.04 2.84
N CYS A 3 -2.41 -0.93 2.68
CA CYS A 3 -1.69 -1.55 3.78
C CYS A 3 -0.19 -1.40 3.49
N PHE A 4 0.50 -0.55 4.24
CA PHE A 4 1.91 -0.20 3.99
C PHE A 4 2.85 -0.68 5.10
N GLY A 5 2.37 -0.69 6.35
CA GLY A 5 3.13 -1.17 7.51
C GLY A 5 3.84 -2.52 7.28
N PRO A 6 3.13 -3.56 6.76
CA PRO A 6 3.76 -4.84 6.49
C PRO A 6 4.86 -4.82 5.42
N ALA A 7 4.86 -3.84 4.51
CA ALA A 7 5.95 -3.70 3.53
C ALA A 7 7.23 -3.23 4.22
N TYR A 8 7.13 -2.23 5.09
CA TYR A 8 8.24 -1.77 5.93
C TYR A 8 8.72 -2.89 6.87
N GLU A 9 7.79 -3.56 7.55
CA GLU A 9 8.09 -4.68 8.44
C GLU A 9 8.88 -5.78 7.71
N TYR A 10 8.39 -6.20 6.54
CA TYR A 10 9.02 -7.27 5.78
C TYR A 10 10.45 -6.91 5.34
N VAL A 11 10.69 -5.67 4.87
CA VAL A 11 12.03 -5.27 4.42
C VAL A 11 13.03 -5.24 5.59
N PHE A 12 12.61 -4.79 6.77
CA PHE A 12 13.46 -4.79 7.96
C PHE A 12 13.72 -6.20 8.52
N ILE A 13 12.72 -7.09 8.48
CA ILE A 13 12.89 -8.50 8.85
C ILE A 13 13.87 -9.19 7.87
N LEU A 14 13.72 -8.93 6.57
CA LEU A 14 14.62 -9.48 5.55
C LEU A 14 16.05 -8.98 5.75
N ASP A 15 16.26 -7.69 5.95
CA ASP A 15 17.57 -7.12 6.25
C ASP A 15 18.20 -7.78 7.49
N THR A 16 17.43 -7.88 8.59
CA THR A 16 17.86 -8.54 9.82
C THR A 16 18.28 -10.00 9.57
N ALA A 17 17.49 -10.75 8.80
CA ALA A 17 17.80 -12.13 8.46
C ALA A 17 19.09 -12.26 7.63
N LEU A 18 19.31 -11.36 6.65
CA LEU A 18 20.52 -11.32 5.83
C LEU A 18 21.76 -10.92 6.64
N ARG A 19 21.62 -10.00 7.60
CA ARG A 19 22.68 -9.61 8.53
C ARG A 19 23.06 -10.73 9.48
N LYS A 20 22.08 -11.44 10.06
CA LYS A 20 22.33 -12.64 10.89
C LYS A 20 23.12 -13.71 10.12
N LYS A 21 22.85 -13.86 8.82
CA LYS A 21 23.59 -14.76 7.92
C LYS A 21 24.90 -14.18 7.39
N LYS A 22 25.25 -12.93 7.74
CA LYS A 22 26.45 -12.20 7.31
C LYS A 22 26.59 -12.06 5.78
N ILE A 23 25.46 -11.97 5.08
CA ILE A 23 25.41 -11.85 3.61
C ILE A 23 24.75 -10.57 3.11
N ARG A 24 24.30 -9.66 4.00
CA ARG A 24 23.61 -8.42 3.63
C ARG A 24 24.37 -7.56 2.62
N GLN A 25 25.70 -7.50 2.73
CA GLN A 25 26.56 -6.73 1.81
C GLN A 25 26.55 -7.26 0.37
N LYS A 26 26.08 -8.50 0.15
CA LYS A 26 25.98 -9.12 -1.18
C LYS A 26 24.59 -8.93 -1.81
N VAL A 27 23.64 -8.33 -1.09
CA VAL A 27 22.24 -8.26 -1.49
C VAL A 27 21.80 -6.80 -1.49
N PRO A 28 21.76 -6.12 -2.65
CA PRO A 28 21.15 -4.80 -2.75
C PRO A 28 19.64 -4.91 -2.51
N ILE A 29 19.07 -3.94 -1.81
CA ILE A 29 17.64 -3.87 -1.50
C ILE A 29 17.11 -2.52 -1.99
N THR A 30 15.97 -2.54 -2.66
CA THR A 30 15.24 -1.34 -3.08
C THR A 30 13.79 -1.45 -2.63
N PHE A 31 13.31 -0.45 -1.89
CA PHE A 31 11.94 -0.34 -1.42
C PHE A 31 11.13 0.53 -2.38
N VAL A 32 10.11 -0.04 -3.01
CA VAL A 32 9.27 0.67 -3.99
C VAL A 32 7.88 0.88 -3.38
N THR A 33 7.41 2.12 -3.35
CA THR A 33 6.12 2.46 -2.75
C THR A 33 5.34 3.50 -3.57
N PRO A 34 4.00 3.38 -3.69
CA PRO A 34 3.16 4.43 -4.26
C PRO A 34 2.96 5.60 -3.29
N GLU A 35 3.45 5.51 -2.05
CA GLU A 35 3.38 6.61 -1.09
C GLU A 35 4.10 7.85 -1.62
N PRO A 36 3.58 9.07 -1.36
CA PRO A 36 4.20 10.31 -1.83
C PRO A 36 5.56 10.59 -1.16
N TYR A 37 5.77 10.05 0.03
CA TYR A 37 6.99 10.07 0.82
C TYR A 37 7.00 8.86 1.76
N ILE A 38 8.16 8.50 2.30
CA ILE A 38 8.31 7.35 3.21
C ILE A 38 7.55 7.59 4.51
N GLY A 39 6.79 6.60 4.98
CA GLY A 39 6.02 6.74 6.22
C GLY A 39 4.72 7.52 6.09
N HIS A 40 4.23 7.79 4.88
CA HIS A 40 2.89 8.32 4.67
C HIS A 40 1.79 7.36 5.20
N LEU A 41 2.04 6.04 5.09
CA LEU A 41 1.23 4.93 5.61
C LEU A 41 -0.24 4.88 5.14
N GLY A 42 -0.60 5.71 4.16
CA GLY A 42 -1.99 5.89 3.72
C GLY A 42 -2.83 6.77 4.64
N LEU A 43 -2.18 7.47 5.58
CA LEU A 43 -2.81 8.27 6.63
C LEU A 43 -2.36 9.73 6.62
N GLY A 44 -1.55 10.16 5.66
CA GLY A 44 -0.92 11.48 5.70
C GLY A 44 0.25 11.58 6.69
N GLY A 45 0.80 10.43 7.12
CA GLY A 45 1.79 10.33 8.18
C GLY A 45 1.17 10.24 9.58
N VAL A 46 1.85 9.56 10.50
CA VAL A 46 1.46 9.44 11.91
C VAL A 46 2.65 9.82 12.79
N GLY A 47 2.53 10.92 13.54
CA GLY A 47 3.67 11.48 14.29
C GLY A 47 4.87 11.74 13.37
N ASP A 48 6.07 11.36 13.81
CA ASP A 48 7.30 11.44 12.99
C ASP A 48 7.61 10.14 12.22
N SER A 49 6.57 9.43 11.77
CA SER A 49 6.73 8.23 10.93
C SER A 49 7.64 8.45 9.72
N ASN A 50 7.63 9.64 9.12
CA ASN A 50 8.50 9.98 7.99
C ASN A 50 9.97 10.02 8.40
N GLY A 51 10.35 10.90 9.34
CA GLY A 51 11.74 11.04 9.77
C GLY A 51 12.32 9.74 10.33
N MET A 52 11.52 9.00 11.11
CA MET A 52 11.90 7.70 11.66
C MET A 52 12.16 6.67 10.55
N LEU A 53 11.20 6.40 9.68
CA LEU A 53 11.34 5.33 8.66
C LEU A 53 12.39 5.67 7.60
N GLU A 54 12.53 6.95 7.21
CA GLU A 54 13.62 7.36 6.30
C GLU A 54 15.00 7.19 6.93
N SER A 55 15.12 7.43 8.24
CA SER A 55 16.39 7.24 8.95
C SER A 55 16.75 5.76 9.04
N GLU A 56 15.79 4.91 9.42
CA GLU A 56 15.97 3.45 9.48
C GLU A 56 16.33 2.87 8.10
N LEU A 57 15.66 3.28 7.02
CA LEU A 57 16.02 2.80 5.67
C LEU A 57 17.45 3.18 5.29
N ARG A 58 17.91 4.39 5.66
CA ARG A 58 19.30 4.84 5.41
C ARG A 58 20.31 4.06 6.25
N GLU A 59 20.06 3.90 7.54
CA GLU A 59 20.93 3.12 8.44
C GLU A 59 21.10 1.67 7.96
N HIS A 60 20.04 1.13 7.35
CA HIS A 60 20.04 -0.22 6.80
C HIS A 60 20.55 -0.31 5.34
N ASP A 61 21.02 0.78 4.73
CA ASP A 61 21.46 0.86 3.33
C ASP A 61 20.41 0.33 2.33
N ILE A 62 19.14 0.67 2.58
CA ILE A 62 18.02 0.34 1.71
C ILE A 62 17.70 1.58 0.88
N LYS A 63 17.81 1.46 -0.44
CA LYS A 63 17.37 2.53 -1.37
C LYS A 63 15.86 2.49 -1.52
N TRP A 64 15.23 3.60 -1.91
CA TRP A 64 13.80 3.60 -2.16
C TRP A 64 13.37 4.46 -3.34
N ILE A 65 12.16 4.21 -3.82
CA ILE A 65 11.47 4.98 -4.86
C ILE A 65 10.04 5.21 -4.35
N THR A 66 9.67 6.48 -4.17
CA THR A 66 8.32 6.93 -3.81
C THR A 66 7.55 7.39 -5.04
N ASN A 67 6.26 7.73 -4.91
CA ASN A 67 5.39 8.05 -6.04
C ASN A 67 5.50 7.03 -7.18
N ALA A 68 5.67 5.75 -6.84
CA ALA A 68 5.99 4.71 -7.80
C ALA A 68 4.80 3.80 -8.10
N LYS A 69 4.63 3.46 -9.38
CA LYS A 69 3.67 2.44 -9.83
C LYS A 69 4.40 1.37 -10.62
N THR A 70 4.31 0.13 -10.15
CA THR A 70 4.72 -1.03 -10.93
C THR A 70 3.77 -1.21 -12.11
N THR A 71 4.31 -1.16 -13.33
CA THR A 71 3.54 -1.29 -14.58
C THR A 71 3.58 -2.71 -15.11
N LYS A 72 4.71 -3.39 -14.94
CA LYS A 72 4.92 -4.76 -15.42
C LYS A 72 5.93 -5.48 -14.53
N VAL A 73 5.74 -6.79 -14.40
CA VAL A 73 6.73 -7.70 -13.81
C VAL A 73 6.96 -8.83 -14.81
N GLU A 74 8.23 -9.06 -15.12
CA GLU A 74 8.70 -10.18 -15.93
C GLU A 74 9.65 -11.04 -15.11
N ASP A 75 10.17 -12.12 -15.71
CA ASP A 75 11.13 -12.99 -15.06
C ASP A 75 12.41 -12.20 -14.72
N GLY A 76 12.64 -11.98 -13.43
CA GLY A 76 13.81 -11.27 -12.90
C GLY A 76 13.85 -9.76 -13.14
N MET A 77 12.80 -9.13 -13.68
CA MET A 77 12.77 -7.68 -13.96
C MET A 77 11.44 -7.04 -13.60
N MET A 78 11.48 -5.92 -12.87
CA MET A 78 10.31 -5.11 -12.52
C MET A 78 10.39 -3.74 -13.20
N TYR A 79 9.30 -3.35 -13.86
CA TYR A 79 9.15 -2.05 -14.50
C TYR A 79 8.32 -1.13 -13.62
N VAL A 80 8.89 0.03 -13.28
CA VAL A 80 8.29 0.99 -12.35
C VAL A 80 8.31 2.38 -12.96
N ASP A 81 7.14 3.00 -13.02
CA ASP A 81 7.01 4.41 -13.38
C ASP A 81 7.00 5.25 -12.08
N GLU A 82 7.88 6.23 -11.99
CA GLU A 82 7.92 7.23 -10.93
C GLU A 82 7.23 8.51 -11.40
N TYR A 83 6.39 9.07 -10.54
CA TYR A 83 5.53 10.20 -10.86
C TYR A 83 5.94 11.45 -10.07
N ASP A 84 5.77 12.63 -10.68
CA ASP A 84 5.83 13.90 -9.94
C ASP A 84 4.55 14.15 -9.12
N ARG A 85 4.47 15.33 -8.50
CA ARG A 85 3.31 15.77 -7.73
C ARG A 85 2.06 16.03 -8.57
N ASN A 86 2.22 16.28 -9.87
CA ASN A 86 1.12 16.50 -10.81
C ASN A 86 0.57 15.20 -11.39
N GLY A 87 1.24 14.07 -11.15
CA GLY A 87 0.87 12.76 -11.69
C GLY A 87 1.45 12.51 -13.09
N GLU A 88 2.48 13.24 -13.49
CA GLU A 88 3.23 13.00 -14.72
C GLU A 88 4.42 12.06 -14.45
N VAL A 89 4.71 11.16 -15.39
CA VAL A 89 5.84 10.23 -15.26
C VAL A 89 7.13 11.01 -15.43
N ILE A 90 7.97 11.02 -14.40
CA ILE A 90 9.29 11.67 -14.43
C ILE A 90 10.41 10.70 -14.74
N GLN A 91 10.25 9.44 -14.36
CA GLN A 91 11.28 8.42 -14.59
C GLN A 91 10.66 7.04 -14.75
N LYS A 92 11.26 6.25 -15.63
CA LYS A 92 10.97 4.82 -15.77
C LYS A 92 12.17 4.05 -15.28
N HIS A 93 11.93 3.10 -14.38
CA HIS A 93 12.94 2.27 -13.75
C HIS A 93 12.80 0.83 -14.22
N GLU A 94 13.93 0.22 -14.53
CA GLU A 94 14.08 -1.21 -14.75
C GLU A 94 14.85 -1.77 -13.55
N LEU A 95 14.14 -2.50 -12.69
CA LEU A 95 14.65 -3.01 -11.42
C LEU A 95 14.87 -4.52 -11.52
N PRO A 96 16.13 -4.98 -11.76
CA PRO A 96 16.42 -6.40 -11.75
C PRO A 96 16.27 -6.96 -10.34
N PHE A 97 15.63 -8.11 -10.22
CA PHE A 97 15.43 -8.77 -8.93
C PHE A 97 15.68 -10.28 -9.00
N LYS A 98 16.21 -10.84 -7.91
CA LYS A 98 16.20 -12.29 -7.66
C LYS A 98 15.09 -12.71 -6.69
N HIS A 99 14.63 -11.76 -5.89
CA HIS A 99 13.55 -11.91 -4.93
C HIS A 99 12.77 -10.60 -4.91
N SER A 100 11.46 -10.66 -5.02
CA SER A 100 10.58 -9.49 -4.92
C SER A 100 9.36 -9.82 -4.08
N MET A 101 8.87 -8.82 -3.36
CA MET A 101 7.63 -8.88 -2.59
C MET A 101 6.95 -7.53 -2.75
N MET A 102 5.71 -7.54 -3.23
CA MET A 102 4.90 -6.34 -3.42
C MET A 102 3.54 -6.55 -2.76
N LEU A 103 3.08 -5.54 -2.04
CA LEU A 103 1.71 -5.55 -1.52
C LEU A 103 0.75 -5.10 -2.62
N PRO A 104 -0.18 -5.98 -3.07
CA PRO A 104 -1.10 -5.63 -4.15
C PRO A 104 -2.12 -4.60 -3.68
N ALA A 105 -2.77 -3.94 -4.64
CA ALA A 105 -3.92 -3.12 -4.32
C ALA A 105 -5.14 -4.00 -4.01
N PHE A 106 -5.88 -3.65 -2.97
CA PHE A 106 -7.13 -4.35 -2.64
C PHE A 106 -8.28 -3.91 -3.56
N LYS A 107 -9.17 -4.86 -3.83
CA LYS A 107 -10.44 -4.69 -4.54
C LYS A 107 -11.48 -5.56 -3.83
N GLY A 108 -12.75 -5.17 -3.89
CA GLY A 108 -13.83 -6.05 -3.46
C GLY A 108 -13.87 -7.34 -4.28
N VAL A 109 -14.30 -8.42 -3.63
CA VAL A 109 -14.44 -9.74 -4.26
C VAL A 109 -15.58 -9.73 -5.29
N ASP A 110 -15.44 -10.47 -6.39
CA ASP A 110 -16.33 -10.35 -7.55
C ASP A 110 -17.80 -10.63 -7.23
N CYS A 111 -18.10 -11.59 -6.35
CA CYS A 111 -19.47 -11.91 -5.95
C CYS A 111 -20.19 -10.76 -5.23
N VAL A 112 -19.45 -9.86 -4.57
CA VAL A 112 -19.99 -8.67 -3.89
C VAL A 112 -19.91 -7.46 -4.83
N ALA A 113 -18.77 -7.28 -5.50
CA ALA A 113 -18.52 -6.14 -6.39
C ALA A 113 -19.48 -6.06 -7.59
N ASN A 114 -19.99 -7.20 -8.05
CA ASN A 114 -20.91 -7.28 -9.18
C ASN A 114 -22.38 -7.09 -8.78
N VAL A 115 -22.69 -6.89 -7.50
CA VAL A 115 -24.06 -6.56 -7.08
C VAL A 115 -24.36 -5.11 -7.42
N GLU A 116 -25.39 -4.91 -8.26
CA GLU A 116 -25.80 -3.61 -8.75
C GLU A 116 -26.05 -2.63 -7.60
N GLU A 117 -25.52 -1.41 -7.72
CA GLU A 117 -25.61 -0.33 -6.74
C GLU A 117 -25.03 -0.60 -5.33
N MET A 118 -24.53 -1.80 -5.03
CA MET A 118 -24.01 -2.13 -3.71
C MET A 118 -22.66 -1.47 -3.42
N CYS A 119 -21.78 -1.46 -4.41
CA CYS A 119 -20.38 -1.11 -4.23
C CYS A 119 -19.98 0.19 -4.92
N ASN A 120 -18.79 0.69 -4.58
CA ASN A 120 -18.09 1.70 -5.37
C ASN A 120 -17.39 1.05 -6.59
N PRO A 121 -16.78 1.82 -7.52
CA PRO A 121 -16.11 1.26 -8.70
C PRO A 121 -14.96 0.27 -8.40
N ARG A 122 -14.45 0.25 -7.17
CA ARG A 122 -13.43 -0.69 -6.71
C ARG A 122 -14.01 -1.92 -6.01
N GLY A 123 -15.33 -2.09 -6.00
CA GLY A 123 -16.00 -3.24 -5.40
C GLY A 123 -16.17 -3.19 -3.88
N PHE A 124 -15.82 -2.06 -3.24
CA PHE A 124 -16.04 -1.92 -1.79
C PHE A 124 -17.49 -1.51 -1.50
N VAL A 125 -18.11 -2.12 -0.51
CA VAL A 125 -19.52 -1.92 -0.15
C VAL A 125 -19.73 -0.50 0.37
N LYS A 126 -20.72 0.21 -0.19
CA LYS A 126 -21.15 1.52 0.33
C LYS A 126 -21.98 1.28 1.59
N ILE A 127 -21.72 2.06 2.64
CA ILE A 127 -22.43 1.98 3.92
C ILE A 127 -22.86 3.38 4.41
N ASP A 128 -23.86 3.41 5.28
CA ASP A 128 -24.19 4.55 6.16
C ASP A 128 -23.40 4.46 7.49
N GLU A 129 -23.63 5.41 8.40
CA GLU A 129 -22.99 5.46 9.72
C GLU A 129 -23.35 4.28 10.65
N TYR A 130 -24.34 3.47 10.27
CA TYR A 130 -24.77 2.28 10.99
C TYR A 130 -24.32 0.99 10.27
N GLN A 131 -23.28 1.09 9.44
CA GLN A 131 -22.69 -0.04 8.71
C GLN A 131 -23.62 -0.71 7.71
N ARG A 132 -24.73 -0.06 7.35
CA ARG A 132 -25.78 -0.62 6.49
C ARG A 132 -25.68 -0.06 5.08
N ASN A 133 -25.97 -0.89 4.08
CA ASN A 133 -26.00 -0.43 2.70
C ASN A 133 -27.16 0.58 2.47
N PRO A 134 -26.90 1.71 1.79
CA PRO A 134 -27.92 2.73 1.59
C PRO A 134 -29.03 2.31 0.62
N VAL A 135 -28.80 1.32 -0.24
CA VAL A 135 -29.79 0.78 -1.18
C VAL A 135 -30.44 -0.47 -0.60
N TYR A 136 -29.63 -1.46 -0.21
CA TYR A 136 -30.09 -2.74 0.36
C TYR A 136 -30.15 -2.66 1.89
N LYS A 137 -31.30 -2.25 2.44
CA LYS A 137 -31.46 -1.98 3.89
C LYS A 137 -31.31 -3.20 4.82
N ASN A 138 -31.28 -4.40 4.27
CA ASN A 138 -31.04 -5.65 5.00
C ASN A 138 -29.58 -6.16 4.88
N ILE A 139 -28.70 -5.40 4.22
CA ILE A 139 -27.30 -5.77 4.02
C ILE A 139 -26.41 -4.81 4.81
N PHE A 140 -25.51 -5.39 5.60
CA PHE A 140 -24.52 -4.67 6.39
C PHE A 140 -23.11 -5.08 5.95
N SER A 141 -22.12 -4.23 6.20
CA SER A 141 -20.74 -4.51 5.88
C SER A 141 -19.80 -3.91 6.92
N ALA A 142 -18.79 -4.69 7.27
CA ALA A 142 -17.73 -4.31 8.18
C ALA A 142 -16.37 -4.73 7.60
N GLY A 143 -15.28 -4.22 8.19
CA GLY A 143 -13.94 -4.63 7.83
C GLY A 143 -13.39 -3.98 6.55
N VAL A 144 -12.44 -4.67 5.91
CA VAL A 144 -11.76 -4.22 4.70
C VAL A 144 -12.71 -4.11 3.49
N ALA A 145 -13.86 -4.78 3.54
CA ALA A 145 -14.87 -4.76 2.48
C ALA A 145 -15.56 -3.39 2.31
N VAL A 146 -15.49 -2.53 3.33
CA VAL A 146 -16.18 -1.24 3.38
C VAL A 146 -15.47 -0.18 2.54
N ALA A 147 -16.28 0.61 1.82
CA ALA A 147 -15.81 1.78 1.10
C ALA A 147 -15.53 2.94 2.07
N ILE A 148 -14.25 3.15 2.39
CA ILE A 148 -13.79 4.34 3.12
C ILE A 148 -13.11 5.29 2.12
N PRO A 149 -13.47 6.59 2.09
CA PRO A 149 -12.81 7.55 1.23
C PRO A 149 -11.32 7.68 1.58
N PRO A 150 -10.44 7.97 0.60
CA PRO A 150 -9.04 8.30 0.88
C PRO A 150 -8.94 9.52 1.80
N VAL A 151 -7.92 9.56 2.66
CA VAL A 151 -7.66 10.70 3.54
C VAL A 151 -7.23 11.95 2.76
N GLU A 152 -6.50 11.75 1.67
CA GLU A 152 -6.08 12.80 0.76
C GLU A 152 -5.89 12.25 -0.66
N LYS A 153 -5.72 13.15 -1.63
CA LYS A 153 -5.38 12.79 -3.01
C LYS A 153 -3.85 12.78 -3.16
N THR A 154 -3.31 11.63 -3.52
CA THR A 154 -1.87 11.43 -3.80
C THR A 154 -1.61 11.27 -5.31
N PRO A 155 -0.39 11.52 -5.81
CA PRO A 155 -0.07 11.40 -7.23
C PRO A 155 -0.28 9.98 -7.77
N VAL A 156 0.19 8.97 -7.02
CA VAL A 156 -0.15 7.57 -7.24
C VAL A 156 -1.24 7.16 -6.25
N PRO A 157 -2.34 6.49 -6.67
CA PRO A 157 -3.46 6.20 -5.78
C PRO A 157 -3.09 5.37 -4.53
N VAL A 158 -3.23 5.98 -3.37
CA VAL A 158 -3.07 5.39 -2.04
C VAL A 158 -4.42 5.37 -1.31
N GLY A 159 -4.73 4.27 -0.63
CA GLY A 159 -5.93 4.14 0.18
C GLY A 159 -5.63 4.20 1.68
N ALA A 160 -6.62 4.58 2.48
CA ALA A 160 -6.53 4.53 3.93
C ALA A 160 -6.59 3.08 4.45
N PRO A 161 -5.72 2.67 5.40
CA PRO A 161 -5.78 1.36 6.02
C PRO A 161 -7.06 1.17 6.84
N LYS A 162 -7.52 -0.08 6.92
CA LYS A 162 -8.59 -0.51 7.83
C LYS A 162 -7.95 -1.43 8.85
N THR A 163 -7.78 -0.94 10.07
CA THR A 163 -7.02 -1.63 11.14
C THR A 163 -7.97 -2.28 12.15
N GLY A 164 -7.45 -3.23 12.94
CA GLY A 164 -8.25 -4.06 13.84
C GLY A 164 -9.23 -3.28 14.70
N TYR A 165 -8.78 -2.27 15.46
CA TYR A 165 -9.68 -1.48 16.32
C TYR A 165 -10.84 -0.84 15.57
N MET A 166 -10.57 -0.26 14.38
CA MET A 166 -11.60 0.34 13.55
C MET A 166 -12.61 -0.70 13.05
N ILE A 167 -12.16 -1.93 12.78
CA ILE A 167 -13.00 -3.02 12.30
C ILE A 167 -13.87 -3.58 13.44
N GLU A 168 -13.29 -3.79 14.63
CA GLU A 168 -14.02 -4.26 15.81
C GLU A 168 -15.08 -3.24 16.26
N SER A 169 -14.86 -1.94 16.03
CA SER A 169 -15.87 -0.90 16.32
C SER A 169 -16.99 -0.79 15.28
N MET A 170 -16.94 -1.59 14.20
CA MET A 170 -18.03 -1.67 13.21
C MET A 170 -19.11 -2.70 13.59
N GLU A 171 -18.96 -3.37 14.74
CA GLU A 171 -20.01 -4.23 15.33
C GLU A 171 -21.14 -3.42 15.97
#